data_AF-A0A1G9BJN3-F1
#
_entry.id   AF-A0A1G9BJN3-F1
#
_cell.length_a   1.000
_cell.length_b   1.000
_cell.length_c   1.000
_cell.angle_alpha   90.00
_cell.angle_beta   90.00
_cell.angle_gamma   90.00
#
_symmetry.space_group_name_H-M   'P 1'
#
loop_
_entity.id
_entity.type
_entity.pdbx_description
1 polymer ?
#
loop_
_entity_poly.entity_id
_entity_poly.type
_entity_poly.pdbx_seq_one_letter_code
_entity_poly.pdbx_strand_id
1 'polypeptide(L)'
;MLKSFQLRKYIILLFYYLVILSCTNRETPVEKSVKQNHPGNGTGKLIPINFYDRKYEDVDFNAHDIITADGWKIEYLVKDDTTRYDDIYIKWSKGRTEGVYCGGKMLEFRRHFIPRFKGENKTHLFFTHACATSCTALLTLSKSDKPVERTFVKVTGFDINLGQVLQIGDYDNMLERFNFALIDLSRGIEKGFYFKNKCFSTDDTGCIDSVQFNGNSVEVFATLTDRKDEQRSVQEVYTVKLEK
;
A
#
# COMPACT_ATOMS: atom_id res chain seq x y z
N MET A 1 67.04 -17.46 0.77
CA MET A 1 65.92 -17.50 1.74
C MET A 1 64.62 -16.83 1.23
N LEU A 2 64.42 -16.63 -0.09
CA LEU A 2 63.23 -15.95 -0.65
C LEU A 2 62.26 -16.84 -1.46
N LYS A 3 62.57 -18.13 -1.72
CA LYS A 3 61.70 -19.02 -2.51
C LYS A 3 60.59 -19.72 -1.70
N SER A 4 60.68 -19.72 -0.37
CA SER A 4 59.73 -20.41 0.52
C SER A 4 58.41 -19.63 0.75
N PHE A 5 58.45 -18.30 0.65
CA PHE A 5 57.30 -17.45 0.99
C PHE A 5 56.23 -17.38 -0.13
N GLN A 6 56.62 -17.54 -1.39
CA GLN A 6 55.70 -17.51 -2.52
C GLN A 6 54.84 -18.79 -2.60
N LEU A 7 55.40 -19.94 -2.24
CA LEU A 7 54.69 -21.23 -2.31
C LEU A 7 53.49 -21.30 -1.33
N ARG A 8 53.58 -20.62 -0.17
CA ARG A 8 52.50 -20.59 0.83
C ARG A 8 51.29 -19.76 0.39
N LYS A 9 51.48 -18.72 -0.45
CA LYS A 9 50.36 -17.90 -0.96
C LYS A 9 49.53 -18.65 -2.00
N TYR A 10 50.17 -19.46 -2.84
CA TYR A 10 49.46 -20.25 -3.86
C TYR A 10 48.66 -21.41 -3.25
N ILE A 11 49.13 -22.02 -2.16
CA ILE A 11 48.39 -23.10 -1.47
C ILE A 11 47.10 -22.57 -0.80
N ILE A 12 47.13 -21.36 -0.25
CA ILE A 12 45.95 -20.73 0.38
C ILE A 12 44.90 -20.35 -0.68
N LEU A 13 45.33 -19.86 -1.86
CA LEU A 13 44.43 -19.55 -2.97
C LEU A 13 43.78 -20.80 -3.58
N LEU A 14 44.50 -21.94 -3.63
CA LEU A 14 43.96 -23.20 -4.11
C LEU A 14 42.87 -23.77 -3.18
N PHE A 15 43.02 -23.58 -1.87
CA PHE A 15 42.01 -23.99 -0.88
C PHE A 15 40.72 -23.16 -0.99
N TYR A 16 40.82 -21.85 -1.26
CA TYR A 16 39.64 -21.01 -1.49
C TYR A 16 38.89 -21.40 -2.77
N TYR A 17 39.59 -21.77 -3.85
CA TYR A 17 38.94 -22.21 -5.09
C TYR A 17 38.21 -23.54 -4.96
N LEU A 18 38.73 -24.46 -4.13
CA LEU A 18 38.07 -25.76 -3.88
C LEU A 18 36.82 -25.66 -3.00
N VAL A 19 36.72 -24.64 -2.12
CA VAL A 19 35.50 -24.44 -1.31
C VAL A 19 34.36 -23.85 -2.14
N ILE A 20 34.66 -23.06 -3.18
CA ILE A 20 33.62 -22.45 -4.05
C ILE A 20 33.04 -23.49 -5.04
N LEU A 21 33.75 -24.56 -5.34
CA LEU A 21 33.30 -25.63 -6.25
C LEU A 21 32.49 -26.77 -5.58
N SER A 22 32.29 -26.73 -4.26
CA SER A 22 31.44 -27.68 -3.52
C SER A 22 30.00 -27.19 -3.26
N CYS A 23 29.57 -26.10 -3.91
CA CYS A 23 28.15 -25.77 -4.06
C CYS A 23 27.61 -26.30 -5.39
N THR A 24 27.85 -27.59 -5.67
CA THR A 24 27.17 -28.32 -6.73
C THR A 24 25.74 -28.59 -6.29
N ASN A 25 24.81 -27.88 -6.94
CA ASN A 25 23.41 -28.24 -7.18
C ASN A 25 22.84 -29.34 -6.27
N ARG A 26 22.49 -28.96 -5.04
CA ARG A 26 21.34 -29.61 -4.40
C ARG A 26 20.13 -28.99 -5.08
N GLU A 27 19.59 -29.69 -6.08
CA GLU A 27 18.21 -29.46 -6.51
C GLU A 27 17.37 -29.54 -5.24
N THR A 28 17.00 -28.39 -4.70
CA THR A 28 15.91 -28.31 -3.75
C THR A 28 14.74 -29.02 -4.43
N PRO A 29 14.10 -30.01 -3.79
CA PRO A 29 12.89 -30.59 -4.35
C PRO A 29 11.99 -29.41 -4.63
N VAL A 30 11.59 -29.24 -5.90
CA VAL A 30 10.46 -28.38 -6.23
C VAL A 30 9.34 -28.87 -5.34
N GLU A 31 9.08 -28.11 -4.28
CA GLU A 31 7.93 -28.31 -3.42
C GLU A 31 6.76 -28.09 -4.36
N LYS A 32 6.29 -29.19 -4.96
CA LYS A 32 5.01 -29.25 -5.61
C LYS A 32 4.08 -28.74 -4.53
N SER A 33 3.62 -27.50 -4.70
CA SER A 33 2.57 -26.92 -3.89
C SER A 33 1.49 -27.98 -3.83
N VAL A 34 1.41 -28.65 -2.68
CA VAL A 34 0.32 -29.54 -2.39
C VAL A 34 -0.84 -28.58 -2.37
N LYS A 35 -1.57 -28.48 -3.48
CA LYS A 35 -2.94 -28.02 -3.47
C LYS A 35 -3.62 -28.96 -2.49
N GLN A 36 -3.64 -28.55 -1.22
CA GLN A 36 -4.43 -29.19 -0.21
C GLN A 36 -5.84 -29.08 -0.75
N ASN A 37 -6.37 -30.19 -1.24
CA ASN A 37 -7.78 -30.35 -1.48
C ASN A 37 -8.44 -30.28 -0.10
N HIS A 38 -8.62 -29.06 0.42
CA HIS A 38 -9.55 -28.81 1.50
C HIS A 38 -10.93 -29.16 0.94
N PRO A 39 -11.66 -30.12 1.54
CA PRO A 39 -13.03 -30.41 1.13
C PRO A 39 -13.85 -29.16 1.43
N GLY A 40 -14.13 -28.37 0.39
CA GLY A 40 -14.88 -27.12 0.47
C GLY A 40 -16.35 -27.39 0.77
N ASN A 41 -16.69 -27.55 2.04
CA ASN A 41 -18.06 -27.60 2.54
C ASN A 41 -18.41 -26.33 3.32
N GLY A 42 -17.94 -25.17 2.84
CA GLY A 42 -18.34 -23.87 3.37
C GLY A 42 -19.65 -23.39 2.75
N THR A 43 -20.41 -22.56 3.46
CA THR A 43 -21.69 -22.00 2.96
C THR A 43 -21.52 -20.92 1.89
N GLY A 44 -20.29 -20.41 1.69
CA GLY A 44 -19.98 -19.29 0.81
C GLY A 44 -20.51 -17.95 1.31
N LYS A 45 -21.11 -17.90 2.51
CA LYS A 45 -21.66 -16.68 3.11
C LYS A 45 -20.57 -15.87 3.79
N LEU A 46 -20.74 -14.55 3.86
CA LEU A 46 -19.90 -13.72 4.69
C LEU A 46 -20.26 -13.95 6.17
N ILE A 47 -19.24 -14.23 6.98
CA ILE A 47 -19.34 -14.48 8.41
C ILE A 47 -18.36 -13.58 9.17
N PRO A 48 -18.64 -13.21 10.43
CA PRO A 48 -17.68 -12.49 11.26
C PRO A 48 -16.37 -13.25 11.42
N ILE A 49 -15.28 -12.51 11.54
CA ILE A 49 -13.97 -13.08 11.85
C ILE A 49 -14.01 -13.67 13.27
N ASN A 50 -13.57 -14.92 13.41
CA ASN A 50 -13.41 -15.54 14.72
C ASN A 50 -12.00 -15.26 15.24
N PHE A 51 -11.80 -14.16 15.98
CA PHE A 51 -10.48 -13.79 16.51
C PHE A 51 -9.88 -14.79 17.53
N TYR A 52 -10.65 -15.80 17.97
CA TYR A 52 -10.11 -16.92 18.75
C TYR A 52 -9.42 -17.99 17.89
N ASP A 53 -9.61 -17.98 16.56
CA ASP A 53 -8.83 -18.80 15.65
C ASP A 53 -7.42 -18.24 15.54
N ARG A 54 -6.41 -19.07 15.85
CA ARG A 54 -4.99 -18.69 15.83
C ARG A 54 -4.53 -18.17 14.46
N LYS A 55 -5.23 -18.50 13.39
CA LYS A 55 -4.96 -17.95 12.06
C LYS A 55 -5.27 -16.45 11.92
N TYR A 56 -5.97 -15.86 12.88
CA TYR A 56 -6.28 -14.42 12.92
C TYR A 56 -5.66 -13.70 14.13
N GLU A 57 -4.73 -14.33 14.85
CA GLU A 57 -4.15 -13.77 16.08
C GLU A 57 -3.56 -12.36 15.88
N ASP A 58 -3.08 -12.05 14.68
CA ASP A 58 -2.47 -10.77 14.33
C ASP A 58 -3.40 -9.81 13.57
N VAL A 59 -4.61 -10.26 13.23
CA VAL A 59 -5.62 -9.52 12.47
C VAL A 59 -6.42 -8.58 13.36
N ASP A 60 -6.73 -9.02 14.59
CA ASP A 60 -7.59 -8.31 15.55
C ASP A 60 -7.16 -6.83 15.64
N PHE A 61 -5.88 -6.55 15.89
CA PHE A 61 -5.33 -5.18 15.98
C PHE A 61 -5.63 -4.21 14.81
N ASN A 62 -5.97 -4.73 13.63
CA ASN A 62 -6.19 -3.94 12.41
C ASN A 62 -7.62 -4.05 11.87
N ALA A 63 -8.39 -5.07 12.26
CA ALA A 63 -9.73 -5.32 11.80
C ALA A 63 -10.66 -5.47 13.01
N HIS A 64 -11.40 -4.41 13.33
CA HIS A 64 -12.43 -4.45 14.36
C HIS A 64 -13.69 -3.78 13.85
N ASP A 65 -14.82 -4.39 14.16
CA ASP A 65 -16.12 -3.80 13.87
C ASP A 65 -16.28 -2.48 14.63
N ILE A 66 -16.83 -1.47 13.97
CA ILE A 66 -17.01 -0.14 14.55
C ILE A 66 -18.32 0.47 14.08
N ILE A 67 -18.95 1.25 14.98
CA ILE A 67 -20.04 2.16 14.65
C ILE A 67 -19.45 3.57 14.67
N THR A 68 -19.53 4.27 13.55
CA THR A 68 -18.99 5.62 13.43
C THR A 68 -19.85 6.65 14.16
N ALA A 69 -19.37 7.90 14.28
CA ALA A 69 -20.12 8.96 14.94
C ALA A 69 -21.42 9.31 14.20
N ASP A 70 -21.41 9.21 12.86
CA ASP A 70 -22.61 9.33 12.03
C ASP A 70 -23.49 8.07 12.08
N GLY A 71 -23.13 7.02 12.82
CA GLY A 71 -23.91 5.79 12.96
C GLY A 71 -23.78 4.83 11.76
N TRP A 72 -22.70 4.91 10.98
CA TRP A 72 -22.38 3.87 10.01
C TRP A 72 -21.79 2.66 10.72
N LYS A 73 -22.30 1.47 10.42
CA LYS A 73 -21.75 0.21 10.90
C LYS A 73 -20.71 -0.29 9.90
N ILE A 74 -19.50 -0.54 10.36
CA ILE A 74 -18.40 -1.13 9.60
C ILE A 74 -18.09 -2.50 10.21
N GLU A 75 -18.14 -3.55 9.40
CA GLU A 75 -17.93 -4.94 9.83
C GLU A 75 -16.82 -5.59 9.00
N TYR A 76 -15.89 -6.25 9.67
CA TYR A 76 -14.84 -7.06 9.04
C TYR A 76 -15.29 -8.52 9.01
N LEU A 77 -15.34 -9.08 7.81
CA LEU A 77 -15.92 -10.38 7.54
C LEU A 77 -14.94 -11.23 6.72
N VAL A 78 -15.13 -12.55 6.78
CA VAL A 78 -14.51 -13.52 5.88
C VAL A 78 -15.59 -14.33 5.19
N LYS A 79 -15.28 -14.92 4.04
CA LYS A 79 -16.21 -15.81 3.36
C LYS A 79 -16.07 -17.22 3.93
N ASP A 80 -17.18 -17.85 4.28
CA ASP A 80 -17.21 -19.24 4.76
C ASP A 80 -16.99 -20.21 3.60
N ASP A 81 -15.78 -20.23 3.06
CA ASP A 81 -15.32 -21.15 2.04
C ASP A 81 -13.78 -21.32 2.13
N THR A 82 -13.16 -21.77 1.05
CA THR A 82 -11.72 -22.00 1.00
C THR A 82 -10.89 -20.71 1.11
N THR A 83 -11.44 -19.54 0.79
CA THR A 83 -10.71 -18.27 0.82
C THR A 83 -10.83 -17.55 2.16
N ARG A 84 -11.44 -18.17 3.17
CA ARG A 84 -11.67 -17.58 4.49
C ARG A 84 -10.41 -17.03 5.16
N TYR A 85 -9.25 -17.61 4.86
CA TYR A 85 -7.94 -17.21 5.41
C TYR A 85 -7.10 -16.37 4.44
N ASP A 86 -7.64 -16.06 3.27
CA ASP A 86 -6.94 -15.32 2.20
C ASP A 86 -7.56 -13.93 2.06
N ASP A 87 -8.88 -13.87 1.94
CA ASP A 87 -9.62 -12.65 1.63
C ASP A 87 -10.23 -12.03 2.88
N ILE A 88 -10.22 -10.71 2.96
CA ILE A 88 -11.00 -9.96 3.95
C ILE A 88 -12.10 -9.15 3.25
N TYR A 89 -13.26 -9.09 3.88
CA TYR A 89 -14.39 -8.30 3.41
C TYR A 89 -14.69 -7.19 4.41
N ILE A 90 -14.98 -6.00 3.91
CA ILE A 90 -15.43 -4.87 4.73
C ILE A 90 -16.85 -4.56 4.29
N LYS A 91 -17.82 -4.83 5.16
CA LYS A 91 -19.20 -4.40 4.97
C LYS A 91 -19.40 -3.06 5.65
N TRP A 92 -19.98 -2.09 4.96
CA TRP A 92 -20.43 -0.83 5.59
C TRP A 92 -21.92 -0.64 5.35
N SER A 93 -22.65 -0.20 6.36
CA SER A 93 -24.10 -0.03 6.24
C SER A 93 -24.68 1.03 7.17
N LYS A 94 -25.79 1.63 6.73
CA LYS A 94 -26.63 2.52 7.54
C LYS A 94 -28.05 2.54 6.96
N GLY A 95 -29.03 2.07 7.74
CA GLY A 95 -30.41 1.98 7.28
C GLY A 95 -30.56 1.00 6.10
N ARG A 96 -30.97 1.51 4.93
CA ARG A 96 -31.11 0.71 3.70
C ARG A 96 -29.87 0.71 2.81
N THR A 97 -28.89 1.56 3.12
CA THR A 97 -27.66 1.67 2.34
C THR A 97 -26.65 0.68 2.88
N GLU A 98 -26.14 -0.20 2.02
CA GLU A 98 -25.07 -1.13 2.37
C GLU A 98 -24.13 -1.35 1.18
N GLY A 99 -22.83 -1.49 1.46
CA GLY A 99 -21.82 -1.89 0.49
C GLY A 99 -20.89 -2.95 1.08
N VAL A 100 -20.19 -3.66 0.20
CA VAL A 100 -19.22 -4.69 0.56
C VAL A 100 -17.98 -4.52 -0.30
N TYR A 101 -16.82 -4.39 0.34
CA TYR A 101 -15.52 -4.32 -0.28
C TYR A 101 -14.82 -5.67 -0.09
N CYS A 102 -14.15 -6.16 -1.13
CA CYS A 102 -13.31 -7.35 -1.06
C CYS A 102 -11.83 -6.98 -1.18
N GLY A 103 -11.09 -7.20 -0.10
CA GLY A 103 -9.64 -7.14 -0.06
C GLY A 103 -9.04 -8.52 -0.33
N GLY A 104 -8.93 -8.87 -1.61
CA GLY A 104 -8.44 -10.18 -2.03
C GLY A 104 -7.01 -10.46 -1.54
N LYS A 105 -6.78 -11.65 -0.97
CA LYS A 105 -5.47 -12.09 -0.45
C LYS A 105 -4.84 -11.22 0.63
N MET A 106 -5.55 -10.24 1.21
CA MET A 106 -4.97 -9.34 2.20
C MET A 106 -4.56 -10.05 3.50
N LEU A 107 -5.23 -11.15 3.84
CA LEU A 107 -4.88 -11.96 5.02
C LEU A 107 -3.63 -12.82 4.77
N GLU A 108 -3.36 -13.21 3.51
CA GLU A 108 -2.16 -13.95 3.12
C GLU A 108 -0.88 -13.10 3.26
N PHE A 109 -0.94 -11.82 2.89
CA PHE A 109 0.26 -10.99 2.73
C PHE A 109 0.83 -10.40 4.01
N ARG A 110 -0.02 -10.08 5.01
CA ARG A 110 0.26 -9.59 6.39
C ARG A 110 -0.80 -8.58 6.82
N ARG A 111 -1.03 -8.48 8.13
CA ARG A 111 -1.96 -7.52 8.77
C ARG A 111 -1.85 -6.04 8.36
N HIS A 112 -0.68 -5.58 7.92
CA HIS A 112 -0.49 -4.17 7.53
C HIS A 112 -1.20 -3.79 6.23
N PHE A 113 -1.57 -4.77 5.41
CA PHE A 113 -2.36 -4.56 4.19
C PHE A 113 -3.87 -4.45 4.47
N ILE A 114 -4.31 -4.77 5.69
CA ILE A 114 -5.71 -4.73 6.07
C ILE A 114 -6.13 -3.25 6.24
N PRO A 115 -7.16 -2.76 5.51
CA PRO A 115 -7.65 -1.39 5.63
C PRO A 115 -8.13 -1.11 7.04
N ARG A 116 -7.58 -0.07 7.67
CA ARG A 116 -7.95 0.37 9.02
C ARG A 116 -8.75 1.66 8.95
N PHE A 117 -9.93 1.68 9.56
CA PHE A 117 -10.74 2.88 9.62
C PHE A 117 -9.98 4.06 10.25
N LYS A 118 -10.00 5.21 9.59
CA LYS A 118 -9.35 6.46 10.05
C LYS A 118 -10.33 7.57 10.37
N GLY A 119 -11.50 7.56 9.77
CA GLY A 119 -12.51 8.57 10.00
C GLY A 119 -13.50 8.64 8.85
N GLU A 120 -14.39 9.60 8.93
CA GLU A 120 -15.47 9.78 7.99
C GLU A 120 -15.74 11.26 7.75
N ASN A 121 -16.32 11.55 6.59
CA ASN A 121 -16.98 12.83 6.34
C ASN A 121 -18.42 12.56 5.86
N LYS A 122 -19.10 13.59 5.37
CA LYS A 122 -20.50 13.49 4.93
C LYS A 122 -20.72 12.49 3.79
N THR A 123 -19.71 12.23 2.95
CA THR A 123 -19.86 11.47 1.70
C THR A 123 -19.07 10.16 1.68
N HIS A 124 -18.03 10.00 2.51
CA HIS A 124 -17.13 8.85 2.46
C HIS A 124 -16.69 8.38 3.85
N LEU A 125 -16.34 7.10 3.93
CA LEU A 125 -15.55 6.47 4.99
C LEU A 125 -14.11 6.30 4.48
N PHE A 126 -13.11 6.53 5.34
CA PHE A 126 -11.70 6.52 4.98
C PHE A 126 -10.94 5.45 5.75
N PHE A 127 -10.15 4.65 5.03
CA PHE A 127 -9.36 3.56 5.58
C PHE A 127 -7.93 3.64 5.05
N THR A 128 -6.94 3.48 5.91
CA THR A 128 -5.53 3.42 5.48
C THR A 128 -4.99 2.01 5.61
N HIS A 129 -4.11 1.62 4.69
CA HIS A 129 -3.33 0.39 4.77
C HIS A 129 -1.99 0.56 4.07
N ALA A 130 -1.09 -0.41 4.19
CA ALA A 130 0.11 -0.49 3.37
C ALA A 130 -0.24 -0.90 1.93
N CYS A 131 0.50 -0.41 0.93
CA CYS A 131 0.47 -0.95 -0.43
C CYS A 131 1.73 -1.72 -0.83
N ALA A 132 2.82 -1.56 -0.08
CA ALA A 132 4.11 -2.24 -0.22
C ALA A 132 4.96 -1.96 1.03
N THR A 133 6.28 -2.16 0.96
CA THR A 133 7.23 -1.95 2.08
C THR A 133 7.22 -0.51 2.60
N SER A 134 7.13 0.49 1.72
CA SER A 134 7.33 1.91 2.04
C SER A 134 6.22 2.82 1.53
N CYS A 135 5.04 2.28 1.20
CA CYS A 135 3.93 3.09 0.69
C CYS A 135 2.64 2.91 1.48
N THR A 136 1.91 4.02 1.62
CA THR A 136 0.57 4.07 2.19
C THR A 136 -0.46 4.08 1.07
N ALA A 137 -1.55 3.36 1.27
CA ALA A 137 -2.74 3.38 0.45
C ALA A 137 -3.95 3.81 1.28
N LEU A 138 -4.94 4.36 0.58
CA LEU A 138 -6.18 4.86 1.12
C LEU A 138 -7.34 4.20 0.39
N LEU A 139 -8.15 3.43 1.10
CA LEU A 139 -9.44 2.95 0.64
C LEU A 139 -10.51 3.95 1.08
N THR A 140 -11.36 4.34 0.14
CA THR A 140 -12.53 5.19 0.38
C THR A 140 -13.79 4.42 0.01
N LEU A 141 -14.80 4.47 0.88
CA LEU A 141 -16.09 3.81 0.68
C LEU A 141 -17.17 4.88 0.68
N SER A 142 -17.91 5.02 -0.41
CA SER A 142 -18.94 6.06 -0.50
C SER A 142 -20.15 5.72 0.37
N LYS A 143 -20.76 6.77 0.92
CA LYS A 143 -21.98 6.74 1.75
C LYS A 143 -23.27 6.86 0.92
N SER A 144 -23.19 6.68 -0.41
CA SER A 144 -24.31 6.83 -1.34
C SER A 144 -25.17 5.57 -1.45
N ASP A 145 -26.42 5.72 -1.92
CA ASP A 145 -27.35 4.60 -2.16
C ASP A 145 -26.85 3.58 -3.18
N LYS A 146 -25.94 4.00 -4.06
CA LYS A 146 -25.11 3.12 -4.89
C LYS A 146 -23.69 3.26 -4.35
N PRO A 147 -23.27 2.42 -3.39
CA PRO A 147 -21.95 2.54 -2.81
C PRO A 147 -20.89 2.22 -3.85
N VAL A 148 -19.80 2.97 -3.81
CA VAL A 148 -18.63 2.81 -4.66
C VAL A 148 -17.40 2.84 -3.77
N GLU A 149 -16.55 1.85 -3.93
CA GLU A 149 -15.22 1.81 -3.38
C GLU A 149 -14.21 2.44 -4.34
N ARG A 150 -13.19 3.11 -3.79
CA ARG A 150 -12.02 3.53 -4.55
C ARG A 150 -10.77 3.40 -3.68
N THR A 151 -9.77 2.70 -4.20
CA THR A 151 -8.46 2.56 -3.58
C THR A 151 -7.46 3.45 -4.28
N PHE A 152 -6.75 4.25 -3.49
CA PHE A 152 -5.61 5.08 -3.89
C PHE A 152 -4.34 4.44 -3.34
N VAL A 153 -3.30 4.34 -4.16
CA VAL A 153 -1.99 3.82 -3.75
C VAL A 153 -0.97 4.94 -3.79
N LYS A 154 0.15 4.77 -3.06
CA LYS A 154 1.21 5.80 -2.95
C LYS A 154 0.67 7.16 -2.52
N VAL A 155 -0.20 7.16 -1.51
CA VAL A 155 -0.82 8.37 -0.94
C VAL A 155 0.21 9.08 -0.08
N THR A 156 0.48 10.35 -0.40
CA THR A 156 1.42 11.22 0.35
C THR A 156 0.71 12.11 1.36
N GLY A 157 -0.58 12.36 1.15
CA GLY A 157 -1.41 13.12 2.09
C GLY A 157 -2.87 13.01 1.74
N PHE A 158 -3.73 13.15 2.73
CA PHE A 158 -5.18 13.25 2.54
C PHE A 158 -5.80 14.07 3.67
N ASP A 159 -6.92 14.71 3.38
CA ASP A 159 -7.75 15.41 4.36
C ASP A 159 -9.16 14.82 4.34
N ILE A 160 -9.56 14.24 5.47
CA ILE A 160 -10.87 13.59 5.63
C ILE A 160 -11.99 14.62 5.52
N ASN A 161 -11.85 15.78 6.16
CA ASN A 161 -12.90 16.80 6.23
C ASN A 161 -13.20 17.39 4.85
N LEU A 162 -12.15 17.65 4.07
CA LEU A 162 -12.24 18.18 2.72
C LEU A 162 -12.50 17.08 1.66
N GLY A 163 -12.27 15.82 2.01
CA GLY A 163 -12.39 14.70 1.06
C GLY A 163 -11.35 14.79 -0.05
N GLN A 164 -10.13 15.23 0.28
CA GLN A 164 -9.05 15.44 -0.67
C GLN A 164 -7.94 14.42 -0.47
N VAL A 165 -7.39 13.94 -1.59
CA VAL A 165 -6.34 12.92 -1.60
C VAL A 165 -5.23 13.36 -2.54
N LEU A 166 -3.99 13.37 -2.07
CA LEU A 166 -2.81 13.53 -2.89
C LEU A 166 -2.11 12.18 -3.03
N GLN A 167 -1.94 11.73 -4.27
CA GLN A 167 -1.22 10.50 -4.59
C GLN A 167 -0.11 10.74 -5.61
N ILE A 168 0.88 9.85 -5.57
CA ILE A 168 1.92 9.76 -6.59
C ILE A 168 1.47 8.73 -7.62
N GLY A 169 1.35 9.16 -8.87
CA GLY A 169 1.11 8.30 -10.02
C GLY A 169 2.39 7.62 -10.49
N ASP A 170 2.33 7.09 -11.72
CA ASP A 170 3.48 6.42 -12.32
C ASP A 170 4.57 7.39 -12.75
N TYR A 171 5.79 6.88 -12.84
CA TYR A 171 6.92 7.59 -13.39
C TYR A 171 6.75 7.73 -14.91
N ASP A 172 6.74 8.96 -15.40
CA ASP A 172 6.73 9.25 -16.83
C ASP A 172 8.16 9.17 -17.37
N ASN A 173 8.45 8.10 -18.11
CA ASN A 173 9.76 7.86 -18.71
C ASN A 173 10.14 8.90 -19.78
N MET A 174 9.16 9.49 -20.48
CA MET A 174 9.43 10.50 -21.50
C MET A 174 9.82 11.84 -20.88
N LEU A 175 9.19 12.18 -19.75
CA LEU A 175 9.42 13.43 -19.05
C LEU A 175 10.44 13.32 -17.91
N GLU A 176 10.89 12.09 -17.60
CA GLU A 176 11.77 11.73 -16.49
C GLU A 176 11.31 12.33 -15.15
N ARG A 177 10.05 12.07 -14.79
CA ARG A 177 9.43 12.59 -13.56
C ARG A 177 8.18 11.81 -13.14
N PHE A 178 7.89 11.81 -11.84
CA PHE A 178 6.62 11.30 -11.32
C PHE A 178 5.47 12.26 -11.63
N ASN A 179 4.32 11.68 -12.00
CA ASN A 179 3.04 12.40 -12.01
C ASN A 179 2.47 12.42 -10.59
N PHE A 180 1.88 13.53 -10.19
CA PHE A 180 1.13 13.66 -8.95
C PHE A 180 -0.32 13.96 -9.28
N ALA A 181 -1.25 13.38 -8.52
CA ALA A 181 -2.67 13.64 -8.70
C ALA A 181 -3.28 14.13 -7.39
N LEU A 182 -3.93 15.30 -7.45
CA LEU A 182 -4.83 15.77 -6.41
C LEU A 182 -6.26 15.41 -6.80
N ILE A 183 -6.93 14.65 -5.93
CA ILE A 183 -8.31 14.18 -6.11
C ILE A 183 -9.19 14.86 -5.07
N ASP A 184 -10.31 15.43 -5.51
CA ASP A 184 -11.40 15.90 -4.65
C ASP A 184 -12.60 14.96 -4.83
N LEU A 185 -12.83 14.13 -3.81
CA LEU A 185 -13.89 13.12 -3.81
C LEU A 185 -15.30 13.75 -3.81
N SER A 186 -15.43 14.94 -3.23
CA SER A 186 -16.73 15.63 -3.12
C SER A 186 -17.19 16.21 -4.46
N ARG A 187 -16.23 16.68 -5.26
CA ARG A 187 -16.48 17.29 -6.57
C ARG A 187 -16.23 16.35 -7.75
N GLY A 188 -15.64 15.18 -7.50
CA GLY A 188 -15.23 14.26 -8.57
C GLY A 188 -14.15 14.84 -9.48
N ILE A 189 -13.32 15.74 -8.96
CA ILE A 189 -12.25 16.41 -9.72
C ILE A 189 -10.95 15.69 -9.47
N GLU A 190 -10.18 15.48 -10.52
CA GLU A 190 -8.81 14.97 -10.46
C GLU A 190 -7.90 15.89 -11.26
N LYS A 191 -6.83 16.38 -10.63
CA LYS A 191 -5.86 17.30 -11.25
C LYS A 191 -4.46 16.75 -11.13
N GLY A 192 -3.89 16.40 -12.29
CA GLY A 192 -2.50 15.99 -12.43
C GLY A 192 -1.54 17.18 -12.42
N PHE A 193 -0.34 17.00 -11.87
CA PHE A 193 0.75 17.96 -11.94
C PHE A 193 2.11 17.28 -11.80
N TYR A 194 3.17 18.03 -12.08
CA TYR A 194 4.55 17.56 -12.01
C TYR A 194 5.44 18.66 -11.43
N PHE A 195 6.44 18.26 -10.66
CA PHE A 195 7.53 19.15 -10.30
C PHE A 195 8.48 19.39 -11.47
N LYS A 196 9.25 20.48 -11.39
CA LYS A 196 10.25 20.80 -12.40
C LYS A 196 11.48 19.92 -12.23
N ASN A 197 11.92 19.68 -11.00
CA ASN A 197 13.09 18.86 -10.68
C ASN A 197 12.74 17.37 -10.44
N LYS A 198 13.77 16.52 -10.35
CA LYS A 198 13.63 15.05 -10.28
C LYS A 198 13.50 14.58 -8.83
N CYS A 199 12.68 13.56 -8.61
CA CYS A 199 12.72 12.78 -7.38
C CYS A 199 13.58 11.53 -7.62
N PHE A 200 14.72 11.43 -6.94
CA PHE A 200 15.63 10.27 -7.02
C PHE A 200 15.48 9.29 -5.84
N SER A 201 14.44 9.43 -5.02
CA SER A 201 14.19 8.50 -3.94
C SER A 201 13.85 7.11 -4.47
N THR A 202 14.41 6.07 -3.85
CA THR A 202 14.02 4.67 -4.11
C THR A 202 12.61 4.37 -3.62
N ASP A 203 12.13 5.18 -2.67
CA ASP A 203 10.74 5.18 -2.21
C ASP A 203 10.01 6.33 -2.88
N ASP A 204 8.95 6.04 -3.63
CA ASP A 204 8.24 7.03 -4.46
C ASP A 204 7.81 8.29 -3.67
N THR A 205 7.52 8.15 -2.37
CA THR A 205 7.12 9.26 -1.49
C THR A 205 8.27 10.05 -0.87
N GLY A 206 9.52 9.58 -0.99
CA GLY A 206 10.65 10.09 -0.21
C GLY A 206 11.10 11.51 -0.57
N CYS A 207 10.59 12.09 -1.65
CA CYS A 207 10.90 13.48 -2.02
C CYS A 207 9.84 14.50 -1.59
N ILE A 208 8.72 14.04 -1.01
CA ILE A 208 7.66 14.93 -0.51
C ILE A 208 7.90 15.16 0.97
N ASP A 209 8.18 16.41 1.33
CA ASP A 209 8.47 16.83 2.70
C ASP A 209 7.19 17.01 3.51
N SER A 210 6.19 17.67 2.92
CA SER A 210 4.89 17.90 3.55
C SER A 210 3.81 18.30 2.53
N VAL A 211 2.56 18.20 2.97
CA VAL A 211 1.37 18.56 2.20
C VAL A 211 0.45 19.40 3.07
N GLN A 212 -0.03 20.54 2.56
CA GLN A 212 -0.96 21.40 3.26
C GLN A 212 -2.27 21.54 2.46
N PHE A 213 -3.37 21.11 3.06
CA PHE A 213 -4.70 21.19 2.46
C PHE A 213 -5.41 22.47 2.90
N ASN A 214 -5.75 23.32 1.94
CA ASN A 214 -6.32 24.65 2.17
C ASN A 214 -7.63 24.83 1.38
N GLY A 215 -8.60 23.94 1.61
CA GLY A 215 -9.94 24.03 1.02
C GLY A 215 -9.95 23.86 -0.51
N ASN A 216 -9.70 24.93 -1.27
CA ASN A 216 -9.68 24.89 -2.74
C ASN A 216 -8.28 24.75 -3.34
N SER A 217 -7.24 24.71 -2.51
CA SER A 217 -5.88 24.50 -2.98
C SER A 217 -5.12 23.57 -2.05
N VAL A 218 -4.12 22.89 -2.62
CA VAL A 218 -3.15 22.11 -1.86
C VAL A 218 -1.76 22.58 -2.21
N GLU A 219 -0.95 22.81 -1.18
CA GLU A 219 0.47 23.13 -1.32
C GLU A 219 1.28 21.88 -1.02
N VAL A 220 2.16 21.52 -1.94
CA VAL A 220 3.02 20.33 -1.84
C VAL A 220 4.45 20.81 -1.78
N PHE A 221 5.12 20.53 -0.67
CA PHE A 221 6.50 20.89 -0.39
C PHE A 221 7.38 19.67 -0.66
N ALA A 222 8.43 19.84 -1.47
CA ALA A 222 9.29 18.75 -1.90
C ALA A 222 10.76 19.16 -1.92
N THR A 223 11.63 18.22 -1.56
CA THR A 223 13.08 18.32 -1.72
C THR A 223 13.50 17.39 -2.86
N LEU A 224 13.95 17.97 -3.95
CA LEU A 224 14.18 17.32 -5.24
C LEU A 224 15.62 17.52 -5.70
N THR A 225 16.07 16.74 -6.67
CA THR A 225 17.40 16.87 -7.29
C THR A 225 17.33 17.77 -8.53
N ASP A 226 18.25 18.73 -8.62
CA ASP A 226 18.34 19.62 -9.78
C ASP A 226 18.59 18.81 -11.07
N ARG A 227 17.78 19.06 -12.10
CA ARG A 227 17.93 18.40 -13.40
C ARG A 227 19.24 18.70 -14.11
N LYS A 228 19.88 19.83 -13.79
CA LYS A 228 21.13 20.27 -14.41
C LYS A 228 22.35 19.89 -13.60
N ASP A 229 22.17 19.53 -12.33
CA ASP A 229 23.24 19.19 -11.40
C ASP A 229 22.74 18.16 -10.39
N GLU A 230 23.02 16.87 -10.66
CA GLU A 230 22.54 15.75 -9.86
C GLU A 230 23.08 15.74 -8.42
N GLN A 231 24.11 16.52 -8.11
CA GLN A 231 24.66 16.65 -6.76
C GLN A 231 23.94 17.72 -5.93
N ARG A 232 23.02 18.48 -6.54
CA ARG A 232 22.33 19.59 -5.90
C ARG A 232 20.89 19.25 -5.56
N SER A 233 20.51 19.47 -4.31
CA SER A 233 19.12 19.45 -3.86
C SER A 233 18.46 20.84 -3.99
N VAL A 234 17.18 20.86 -4.36
CA VAL A 234 16.35 22.04 -4.56
C VAL A 234 15.01 21.82 -3.87
N GLN A 235 14.59 22.79 -3.06
CA GLN A 235 13.24 22.82 -2.49
C GLN A 235 12.27 23.43 -3.49
N GLU A 236 11.15 22.75 -3.75
CA GLU A 236 10.06 23.25 -4.57
C GLU A 236 8.75 23.24 -3.79
N VAL A 237 7.91 24.23 -4.08
CA VAL A 237 6.52 24.26 -3.62
C VAL A 237 5.63 24.31 -4.85
N TYR A 238 4.68 23.39 -4.92
CA TYR A 238 3.67 23.38 -5.97
C TYR A 238 2.29 23.62 -5.36
N THR A 239 1.60 24.66 -5.83
CA THR A 239 0.22 24.94 -5.44
C THR A 239 -0.74 24.41 -6.50
N VAL A 240 -1.51 23.39 -6.14
CA VAL A 240 -2.57 22.85 -7.00
C VAL A 240 -3.88 23.51 -6.61
N LYS A 241 -4.47 24.29 -7.52
CA LYS A 241 -5.82 24.86 -7.35
C LYS A 241 -6.88 23.97 -7.98
N LEU A 242 -7.92 23.65 -7.21
CA LEU A 242 -9.11 22.93 -7.64
C LEU A 242 -10.17 23.96 -8.07
N GLU A 243 -9.98 24.52 -9.26
CA GLU A 243 -10.97 25.41 -9.90
C GLU A 243 -12.02 24.55 -10.62
N LYS A 244 -13.25 25.07 -10.73
CA LYS A 244 -14.34 24.44 -11.49
C LYS A 244 -14.23 24.76 -12.97
#